data_AF-A0A926SK49-F1
#
_entry.id   AF-A0A926SK49-F1
#
_cell.length_a   1.000
_cell.length_b   1.000
_cell.length_c   1.000
_cell.angle_alpha   90.00
_cell.angle_beta   90.00
_cell.angle_gamma   90.00
#
_symmetry.space_group_name_H-M   'P 1'
#
loop_
_entity.id
_entity.type
_entity.pdbx_description
1 polymer ?
#
loop_
_entity_poly.entity_id
_entity_poly.type
_entity_poly.pdbx_seq_one_letter_code
_entity_poly.pdbx_strand_id
1 'polypeptide(L)'
;MNSLDDTELVKKFVEGKISFLANQNLRIEPAFNTEQLLARKGELVATAKLVGQIRAVLVRQSTAYQELVNRILIAQQYIPTRINPQGLIEYEHCPIPVGYEANCTEFRQLWKAWRVHYSTEPKIPLLIHEGKRWLPVEKITFGKERFFIQVPGDEKMVKIDDRIIWLSPVESTAPVLEPSLKNHQD
;
A
#
# COMPACT_ATOMS: atom_id res chain seq x y z
N MET A 1 4.26 -12.16 30.11
CA MET A 1 5.03 -12.29 28.86
C MET A 1 4.11 -11.77 27.75
N ASN A 2 4.46 -10.66 27.08
CA ASN A 2 3.65 -10.15 25.97
C ASN A 2 3.69 -11.19 24.83
N SER A 3 2.57 -11.84 24.56
CA SER A 3 2.44 -12.68 23.38
C SER A 3 2.49 -11.80 22.14
N LEU A 4 3.42 -12.09 21.22
CA LEU A 4 3.51 -11.45 19.92
C LEU A 4 2.17 -11.61 19.17
N ASP A 5 1.51 -10.51 18.81
CA ASP A 5 0.23 -10.57 18.08
C ASP A 5 0.44 -10.82 16.57
N ASP A 6 -0.64 -11.03 15.82
CA ASP A 6 -0.57 -11.29 14.37
C ASP A 6 0.03 -10.11 13.59
N THR A 7 -0.23 -8.88 14.04
CA THR A 7 0.29 -7.67 13.39
C THR A 7 1.79 -7.55 13.58
N GLU A 8 2.28 -7.77 14.79
CA GLU A 8 3.71 -7.74 15.11
C GLU A 8 4.47 -8.85 14.42
N LEU A 9 3.92 -10.08 14.37
CA LEU A 9 4.54 -11.18 13.65
C LEU A 9 4.62 -10.88 12.14
N VAL A 10 3.56 -10.36 11.52
CA VAL A 10 3.61 -10.02 10.09
C VAL A 10 4.59 -8.87 9.82
N LYS A 11 4.71 -7.88 10.72
CA LYS A 11 5.75 -6.85 10.61
C LYS A 11 7.15 -7.48 10.64
N LYS A 12 7.40 -8.42 11.55
CA LYS A 12 8.68 -9.16 11.65
C LYS A 12 9.00 -9.93 10.37
N PHE A 13 8.00 -10.56 9.76
CA PHE A 13 8.14 -11.21 8.45
C PHE A 13 8.54 -10.23 7.35
N VAL A 14 7.91 -9.05 7.30
CA VAL A 14 8.22 -8.01 6.29
C VAL A 14 9.56 -7.29 6.58
N GLU A 15 10.11 -7.38 7.79
CA GLU A 15 11.48 -6.92 8.07
C GLU A 15 12.53 -7.83 7.40
N GLY A 16 12.19 -9.07 7.03
CA GLY A 16 13.07 -10.01 6.33
C GLY A 16 14.29 -10.47 7.13
N LYS A 17 14.13 -10.53 8.45
CA LYS A 17 15.15 -11.07 9.34
C LYS A 17 14.87 -12.56 9.55
N ILE A 18 15.72 -13.39 8.93
CA ILE A 18 15.63 -14.86 9.00
C ILE A 18 15.51 -15.27 10.45
N SER A 19 14.30 -15.66 10.83
CA SER A 19 13.96 -16.03 12.20
C SER A 19 12.82 -17.02 12.20
N PHE A 20 12.85 -17.91 13.18
CA PHE A 20 11.70 -18.75 13.51
C PHE A 20 10.93 -18.04 14.62
N LEU A 21 9.74 -17.53 14.28
CA LEU A 21 8.85 -16.85 15.21
C LEU A 21 7.45 -17.41 15.04
N ALA A 22 6.69 -17.51 16.11
CA ALA A 22 5.32 -18.01 16.06
C ALA A 22 4.46 -17.36 17.14
N ASN A 23 3.17 -17.30 16.85
CA ASN A 23 2.13 -16.99 17.82
C ASN A 23 0.99 -18.02 17.72
N GLN A 24 -0.19 -17.71 18.27
CA GLN A 24 -1.32 -18.63 18.29
C GLN A 24 -1.85 -18.99 16.88
N ASN A 25 -1.70 -18.10 15.91
CA ASN A 25 -2.38 -18.16 14.62
C ASN A 25 -1.44 -18.30 13.42
N LEU A 26 -0.23 -17.78 13.54
CA LEU A 26 0.74 -17.61 12.47
C LEU A 26 2.14 -18.04 12.93
N ARG A 27 2.97 -18.41 11.97
CA ARG A 27 4.40 -18.65 12.19
C ARG A 27 5.24 -18.27 10.97
N ILE A 28 6.47 -17.86 11.23
CA ILE A 28 7.50 -17.56 10.25
C ILE A 28 8.48 -18.74 10.24
N GLU A 29 8.75 -19.27 9.06
CA GLU A 29 9.71 -20.35 8.86
C GLU A 29 10.69 -20.00 7.74
N PRO A 30 12.01 -20.19 7.95
CA PRO A 30 12.97 -20.11 6.86
C PRO A 30 12.83 -21.32 5.93
N ALA A 31 12.86 -21.06 4.63
CA ALA A 31 12.84 -22.07 3.58
C ALA A 31 13.88 -21.73 2.51
N PHE A 32 15.07 -22.33 2.62
CA PHE A 32 16.23 -22.03 1.77
C PHE A 32 16.57 -20.52 1.76
N ASN A 33 16.39 -19.84 0.62
CA ASN A 33 16.64 -18.40 0.44
C ASN A 33 15.35 -17.57 0.55
N THR A 34 14.34 -18.11 1.23
CA THR A 34 13.05 -17.46 1.43
C THR A 34 12.63 -17.57 2.89
N GLU A 35 11.78 -16.65 3.31
CA GLU A 35 10.97 -16.80 4.52
C GLU A 35 9.53 -17.08 4.12
N GLN A 36 8.87 -17.94 4.87
CA GLN A 36 7.46 -18.27 4.70
C GLN A 36 6.69 -17.81 5.92
N LEU A 37 5.58 -17.13 5.67
CA LEU A 37 4.55 -16.89 6.66
C LEU A 37 3.47 -17.95 6.45
N LEU A 38 3.21 -18.74 7.49
CA LEU A 38 2.25 -19.83 7.48
C LEU A 38 1.17 -19.59 8.53
N ALA A 39 -0.07 -19.98 8.21
CA ALA A 39 -1.12 -20.11 9.20
C ALA A 39 -0.88 -21.35 10.07
N ARG A 40 -1.55 -21.42 11.23
CA ARG A 40 -1.40 -22.50 12.21
C ARG A 40 -1.50 -23.91 11.60
N LYS A 41 -2.39 -24.10 10.61
CA LYS A 41 -2.61 -25.37 9.91
C LYS A 41 -1.54 -25.69 8.83
N GLY A 42 -0.50 -24.87 8.71
CA GLY A 42 0.54 -25.01 7.70
C GLY A 42 0.18 -24.42 6.33
N GLU A 43 -0.97 -23.74 6.23
CA GLU A 43 -1.38 -23.08 4.99
C GLU A 43 -0.48 -21.89 4.69
N LEU A 44 0.04 -21.81 3.46
CA LEU A 44 0.88 -20.71 3.03
C LEU A 44 0.10 -19.40 2.96
N VAL A 45 0.51 -18.43 3.77
CA VAL A 45 -0.01 -17.05 3.75
C VAL A 45 0.84 -16.21 2.81
N ALA A 46 2.16 -16.20 3.00
CA ALA A 46 3.07 -15.43 2.17
C ALA A 46 4.48 -16.04 2.10
N THR A 47 5.25 -15.64 1.09
CA THR A 47 6.68 -15.97 0.94
C THR A 47 7.46 -14.72 0.61
N ALA A 48 8.51 -14.42 1.35
CA ALA A 48 9.45 -13.34 1.09
C ALA A 48 10.73 -13.91 0.47
N LYS A 49 11.13 -13.39 -0.70
CA LYS A 49 12.39 -13.77 -1.36
C LYS A 49 13.53 -12.91 -0.83
N LEU A 50 14.50 -13.54 -0.20
CA LEU A 50 15.62 -12.87 0.46
C LEU A 50 16.86 -12.95 -0.44
N VAL A 51 17.34 -11.79 -0.89
CA VAL A 51 18.66 -11.64 -1.55
C VAL A 51 19.32 -10.41 -0.93
N GLY A 52 19.90 -10.60 0.28
CA GLY A 52 20.37 -9.51 1.15
C GLY A 52 19.24 -8.78 1.88
N GLN A 53 18.25 -8.29 1.13
CA GLN A 53 16.99 -7.74 1.63
C GLN A 53 15.79 -8.40 0.92
N ILE A 54 14.57 -8.15 1.41
CA ILE A 54 13.35 -8.62 0.74
C ILE A 54 13.24 -7.94 -0.62
N ARG A 55 13.41 -8.75 -1.68
CA ARG A 55 13.27 -8.29 -3.06
C ARG A 55 11.82 -8.27 -3.50
N ALA A 56 11.07 -9.28 -3.09
CA ALA A 56 9.67 -9.45 -3.43
C ALA A 56 8.97 -10.29 -2.36
N VAL A 57 7.68 -10.02 -2.17
CA VAL A 57 6.79 -10.81 -1.32
C VAL A 57 5.66 -11.37 -2.17
N LEU A 58 5.39 -12.67 -2.02
CA LEU A 58 4.28 -13.36 -2.68
C LEU A 58 3.22 -13.64 -1.62
N VAL A 59 2.00 -13.13 -1.79
CA VAL A 59 0.90 -13.32 -0.83
C VAL A 59 -0.20 -14.14 -1.47
N ARG A 60 -0.66 -15.20 -0.81
CA ARG A 60 -1.76 -16.02 -1.32
C ARG A 60 -3.08 -15.26 -1.28
N GLN A 61 -3.74 -15.11 -2.42
CA GLN A 61 -4.98 -14.33 -2.50
C GLN A 61 -6.12 -14.92 -1.65
N SER A 62 -6.18 -16.25 -1.56
CA SER A 62 -7.24 -16.97 -0.83
C SER A 62 -7.06 -17.03 0.69
N THR A 63 -6.01 -16.41 1.25
CA THR A 63 -5.76 -16.47 2.69
C THR A 63 -6.63 -15.49 3.48
N ALA A 64 -7.06 -15.89 4.67
CA ALA A 64 -7.81 -15.01 5.58
C ALA A 64 -6.98 -13.80 6.07
N TYR A 65 -5.65 -13.86 5.95
CA TYR A 65 -4.74 -12.80 6.38
C TYR A 65 -4.40 -11.80 5.25
N GLN A 66 -5.03 -11.91 4.07
CA GLN A 66 -4.66 -11.13 2.88
C GLN A 66 -4.67 -9.63 3.17
N GLU A 67 -5.72 -9.11 3.81
CA GLU A 67 -5.83 -7.68 4.09
C GLU A 67 -4.81 -7.20 5.12
N LEU A 68 -4.52 -8.00 6.15
CA LEU A 68 -3.52 -7.69 7.16
C LEU A 68 -2.13 -7.56 6.53
N VAL A 69 -1.75 -8.58 5.73
CA VAL A 69 -0.45 -8.61 5.06
C VAL A 69 -0.34 -7.48 4.04
N ASN A 70 -1.37 -7.25 3.24
CA ASN A 70 -1.44 -6.13 2.29
C ASN A 70 -1.20 -4.79 2.98
N ARG A 71 -1.93 -4.50 4.08
CA ARG A 71 -1.78 -3.24 4.82
C ARG A 71 -0.35 -3.04 5.33
N ILE A 72 0.27 -4.08 5.88
CA ILE A 72 1.64 -3.99 6.41
C ILE A 72 2.65 -3.81 5.28
N LEU A 73 2.49 -4.51 4.15
CA LEU A 73 3.35 -4.35 2.99
C LEU A 73 3.30 -2.93 2.42
N ILE A 74 2.10 -2.36 2.24
CA ILE A 74 1.93 -0.98 1.76
C ILE A 74 2.59 0.03 2.70
N ALA A 75 2.44 -0.15 4.02
CA ALA A 75 3.11 0.69 5.02
C ALA A 75 4.64 0.60 4.96
N GLN A 76 5.19 -0.50 4.44
CA GLN A 76 6.61 -0.72 4.20
C GLN A 76 7.01 -0.48 2.73
N GLN A 77 6.19 0.24 1.97
CA GLN A 77 6.43 0.62 0.56
C GLN A 77 6.55 -0.57 -0.42
N TYR A 78 5.95 -1.71 -0.07
CA TYR A 78 5.77 -2.84 -0.97
C TYR A 78 4.40 -2.76 -1.63
N ILE A 79 4.37 -2.61 -2.96
CA ILE A 79 3.13 -2.45 -3.72
C ILE A 79 2.83 -3.69 -4.57
N PRO A 80 1.55 -4.07 -4.73
CA PRO A 80 1.18 -5.19 -5.58
C PRO A 80 1.44 -4.87 -7.06
N THR A 81 2.11 -5.77 -7.77
CA THR A 81 2.50 -5.58 -9.18
C THR A 81 1.72 -6.46 -10.13
N ARG A 82 1.51 -7.73 -9.77
CA ARG A 82 0.76 -8.70 -10.57
C ARG A 82 0.21 -9.82 -9.71
N ILE A 83 -0.75 -10.57 -10.25
CA ILE A 83 -1.18 -11.85 -9.71
C ILE A 83 -0.64 -12.93 -10.63
N ASN A 84 0.07 -13.90 -10.09
CA ASN A 84 0.59 -15.01 -10.87
C ASN A 84 -0.50 -16.09 -11.10
N PRO A 85 -0.29 -17.02 -12.05
CA PRO A 85 -1.26 -18.09 -12.33
C PRO A 85 -1.60 -19.00 -11.14
N GLN A 86 -0.78 -18.99 -10.09
CA GLN A 86 -0.97 -19.76 -8.86
C GLN A 86 -1.82 -19.02 -7.81
N GLY A 87 -2.37 -17.85 -8.15
CA GLY A 87 -3.18 -17.04 -7.24
C GLY A 87 -2.36 -16.37 -6.13
N LEU A 88 -1.07 -16.12 -6.38
CA LEU A 88 -0.23 -15.31 -5.49
C LEU A 88 -0.11 -13.89 -6.04
N ILE A 89 -0.39 -12.92 -5.19
CA ILE A 89 -0.17 -11.50 -5.44
C ILE A 89 1.31 -11.22 -5.21
N GLU A 90 1.99 -10.70 -6.21
CA GLU A 90 3.39 -10.31 -6.13
C GLU A 90 3.51 -8.86 -5.68
N TYR A 91 4.30 -8.62 -4.64
CA TYR A 91 4.64 -7.30 -4.14
C TYR A 91 6.12 -7.02 -4.36
N GLU A 92 6.42 -5.83 -4.86
CA GLU A 92 7.78 -5.34 -5.03
C GLU A 92 7.97 -4.03 -4.27
N HIS A 93 9.17 -3.81 -3.76
CA HIS A 93 9.50 -2.54 -3.10
C HIS A 93 9.48 -1.42 -4.14
N CYS A 94 8.64 -0.42 -3.93
CA CYS A 94 8.51 0.75 -4.78
C CYS A 94 8.65 2.01 -3.90
N PRO A 95 9.79 2.71 -3.98
CA PRO A 95 10.01 3.92 -3.20
C PRO A 95 8.89 4.94 -3.44
N ILE A 96 8.31 5.43 -2.35
CA ILE A 96 7.30 6.48 -2.39
C ILE A 96 8.01 7.85 -2.37
N PRO A 97 7.64 8.80 -3.26
CA PRO A 97 8.16 10.17 -3.21
C PRO A 97 7.91 10.85 -1.85
N VAL A 98 8.84 11.70 -1.42
CA VAL A 98 8.70 12.46 -0.16
C VAL A 98 7.43 13.30 -0.19
N GLY A 99 6.72 13.34 0.94
CA GLY A 99 5.48 14.10 1.09
C GLY A 99 4.23 13.36 0.59
N TYR A 100 4.34 12.08 0.26
CA TYR A 100 3.23 11.22 -0.14
C TYR A 100 3.05 10.01 0.77
N GLU A 101 1.83 9.50 0.83
CA GLU A 101 1.46 8.23 1.45
C GLU A 101 0.81 7.32 0.40
N ALA A 102 1.01 6.00 0.52
CA ALA A 102 0.42 5.04 -0.41
C ALA A 102 -0.92 4.50 0.06
N ASN A 103 -1.85 4.42 -0.88
CA ASN A 103 -3.17 3.86 -0.73
C ASN A 103 -3.32 2.69 -1.71
N CYS A 104 -3.80 1.54 -1.23
CA CYS A 104 -4.20 0.41 -2.07
C CYS A 104 -5.67 0.10 -1.80
N THR A 105 -6.54 0.62 -2.66
CA THR A 105 -8.00 0.63 -2.45
C THR A 105 -8.72 0.29 -3.75
N GLU A 106 -10.03 0.05 -3.67
CA GLU A 106 -10.90 0.12 -4.85
C GLU A 106 -10.85 1.52 -5.48
N PHE A 107 -11.00 1.59 -6.80
CA PHE A 107 -10.97 2.83 -7.57
C PHE A 107 -12.01 3.85 -7.08
N ARG A 108 -13.17 3.39 -6.58
CA ARG A 108 -14.18 4.25 -5.95
C ARG A 108 -13.62 5.21 -4.90
N GLN A 109 -12.65 4.76 -4.09
CA GLN A 109 -12.05 5.59 -3.04
C GLN A 109 -11.16 6.68 -3.63
N LEU A 110 -10.32 6.34 -4.61
CA LEU A 110 -9.53 7.30 -5.37
C LEU A 110 -10.43 8.33 -6.06
N TRP A 111 -11.48 7.87 -6.74
CA TRP A 111 -12.44 8.75 -7.42
C TRP A 111 -13.12 9.73 -6.45
N LYS A 112 -13.49 9.25 -5.26
CA LYS A 112 -14.04 10.10 -4.21
C LYS A 112 -13.03 11.16 -3.77
N ALA A 113 -11.79 10.75 -3.45
CA ALA A 113 -10.74 11.67 -3.04
C ALA A 113 -10.45 12.73 -4.12
N TRP A 114 -10.28 12.29 -5.37
CA TRP A 114 -10.01 13.18 -6.50
C TRP A 114 -11.10 14.22 -6.70
N ARG A 115 -12.37 13.81 -6.69
CA ARG A 115 -13.48 14.75 -6.86
C ARG A 115 -13.54 15.81 -5.76
N VAL A 116 -13.36 15.41 -4.51
CA VAL A 116 -13.55 16.31 -3.35
C VAL A 116 -12.36 17.28 -3.19
N HIS A 117 -11.14 16.81 -3.45
CA HIS A 117 -9.94 17.56 -3.03
C HIS A 117 -8.99 17.93 -4.18
N TYR A 118 -9.09 17.30 -5.36
CA TYR A 118 -8.06 17.41 -6.41
C TYR A 118 -8.60 17.72 -7.80
N SER A 119 -9.91 17.87 -7.97
CA SER A 119 -10.53 18.14 -9.27
C SER A 119 -10.37 19.61 -9.72
N THR A 120 -10.11 20.52 -8.77
CA THR A 120 -9.90 21.95 -8.99
C THR A 120 -8.48 22.33 -8.57
N GLU A 121 -7.59 22.51 -9.55
CA GLU A 121 -6.19 22.99 -9.42
C GLU A 121 -5.48 22.59 -8.10
N PRO A 122 -5.19 21.30 -7.89
CA PRO A 122 -4.46 20.88 -6.71
C PRO A 122 -3.02 21.41 -6.77
N LYS A 123 -2.55 22.03 -5.68
CA LYS A 123 -1.14 22.42 -5.54
C LYS A 123 -0.18 21.22 -5.61
N ILE A 124 -0.67 20.04 -5.21
CA ILE A 124 0.07 18.77 -5.24
C ILE A 124 -0.89 17.69 -5.81
N PRO A 125 -0.55 17.05 -6.93
CA PRO A 125 -1.45 16.10 -7.59
C PRO A 125 -1.51 14.75 -6.85
N LEU A 126 -2.59 14.00 -7.06
CA LEU A 126 -2.58 12.56 -6.77
C LEU A 126 -1.67 11.85 -7.77
N LEU A 127 -0.97 10.81 -7.34
CA LEU A 127 -0.15 9.99 -8.23
C LEU A 127 -0.75 8.58 -8.35
N ILE A 128 -0.66 7.96 -9.53
CA ILE A 128 -0.96 6.53 -9.70
C ILE A 128 0.30 5.77 -10.10
N HIS A 129 0.36 4.49 -9.74
CA HIS A 129 1.47 3.64 -10.16
C HIS A 129 1.24 3.05 -11.55
N GLU A 130 2.19 3.27 -12.45
CA GLU A 130 2.21 2.71 -13.79
C GLU A 130 3.59 2.13 -14.13
N GLY A 131 3.65 0.81 -14.31
CA GLY A 131 4.90 0.11 -14.56
C GLY A 131 5.87 0.22 -13.38
N LYS A 132 6.76 1.21 -13.42
CA LYS A 132 7.75 1.52 -12.37
C LYS A 132 7.81 3.01 -12.03
N ARG A 133 6.77 3.77 -12.39
CA ARG A 133 6.74 5.22 -12.25
C ARG A 133 5.46 5.65 -11.56
N TRP A 134 5.59 6.70 -10.76
CA TRP A 134 4.48 7.45 -10.21
C TRP A 134 4.12 8.55 -11.21
N LEU A 135 2.90 8.53 -11.73
CA LEU A 135 2.42 9.50 -12.71
C LEU A 135 1.32 10.37 -12.09
N PRO A 136 1.36 11.69 -12.28
CA PRO A 136 0.33 12.57 -11.78
C PRO A 136 -0.99 12.32 -12.50
N VAL A 137 -2.08 12.29 -11.74
CA VAL A 137 -3.43 12.24 -12.28
C VAL A 137 -3.81 13.64 -12.75
N GLU A 138 -3.93 13.80 -14.07
CA GLU A 138 -4.32 15.08 -14.69
C GLU A 138 -5.83 15.25 -14.67
N LYS A 139 -6.56 14.16 -14.93
CA LYS A 139 -8.02 14.17 -15.00
C LYS A 139 -8.58 12.79 -14.75
N ILE A 140 -9.77 12.72 -14.16
CA ILE A 140 -10.57 11.49 -14.15
C ILE A 140 -11.92 11.79 -14.78
N THR A 141 -12.31 10.98 -15.77
CA THR A 141 -13.63 11.07 -16.41
C THR A 141 -14.41 9.76 -16.27
N PHE A 142 -15.73 9.87 -16.35
CA PHE A 142 -16.63 8.71 -16.37
C PHE A 142 -17.35 8.66 -17.71
N GLY A 143 -17.24 7.53 -18.41
CA GLY A 143 -17.97 7.23 -19.64
C GLY A 143 -19.00 6.13 -19.43
N LYS A 144 -19.42 5.48 -20.52
CA LYS A 144 -20.43 4.41 -20.61
C LYS A 144 -20.12 3.15 -19.75
N GLU A 145 -20.00 3.29 -18.42
CA GLU A 145 -19.66 2.27 -17.39
C GLU A 145 -18.18 2.13 -17.01
N ARG A 146 -17.28 2.97 -17.55
CA ARG A 146 -15.85 2.92 -17.20
C ARG A 146 -15.32 4.28 -16.82
N PHE A 147 -14.30 4.27 -16.00
CA PHE A 147 -13.53 5.45 -15.65
C PHE A 147 -12.26 5.50 -16.48
N PHE A 148 -11.86 6.72 -16.83
CA PHE A 148 -10.64 6.99 -17.58
C PHE A 148 -9.79 7.95 -16.75
N ILE A 149 -8.60 7.49 -16.38
CA ILE A 149 -7.59 8.29 -15.67
C ILE A 149 -6.62 8.82 -16.72
N GLN A 150 -6.63 10.13 -16.93
CA GLN A 150 -5.63 10.81 -17.75
C GLN A 150 -4.35 11.00 -16.93
N VAL A 151 -3.23 10.60 -17.52
CA VAL A 151 -1.88 10.85 -17.02
C VAL A 151 -1.04 11.45 -18.17
N PRO A 152 0.18 11.97 -17.90
CA PRO A 152 1.00 12.56 -18.95
C PRO A 152 1.28 11.59 -20.10
N GLY A 153 0.71 11.88 -21.27
CA GLY A 153 0.91 11.12 -22.50
C GLY A 153 0.19 9.76 -22.58
N ASP A 154 -0.68 9.43 -21.63
CA ASP A 154 -1.42 8.15 -21.63
C ASP A 154 -2.81 8.27 -20.96
N GLU A 155 -3.68 7.30 -21.22
CA GLU A 155 -5.00 7.19 -20.60
C GLU A 155 -5.25 5.76 -20.11
N LYS A 156 -5.64 5.64 -18.84
CA LYS A 156 -5.91 4.35 -18.20
C LYS A 156 -7.39 4.13 -17.97
N MET A 157 -7.90 3.05 -18.55
CA MET A 157 -9.28 2.63 -18.36
C MET A 157 -9.41 1.68 -17.15
N VAL A 158 -10.30 2.00 -16.22
CA VAL A 158 -10.53 1.25 -14.97
C VAL A 158 -12.03 1.11 -14.67
N LYS A 159 -12.38 0.03 -13.97
CA LYS A 159 -13.71 -0.16 -13.37
C LYS A 159 -13.74 0.37 -11.95
N ILE A 160 -14.94 0.65 -11.45
CA ILE A 160 -15.12 1.26 -10.13
C ILE A 160 -14.63 0.38 -8.97
N ASP A 161 -14.69 -0.94 -9.13
CA ASP A 161 -14.27 -1.92 -8.13
C ASP A 161 -12.86 -2.49 -8.41
N ASP A 162 -12.15 -1.97 -9.42
CA ASP A 162 -10.76 -2.35 -9.66
C ASP A 162 -9.89 -1.84 -8.50
N ARG A 163 -9.00 -2.70 -7.99
CA ARG A 163 -7.98 -2.27 -7.04
C ARG A 163 -6.92 -1.42 -7.75
N ILE A 164 -6.62 -0.26 -7.17
CA ILE A 164 -5.63 0.67 -7.66
C ILE A 164 -4.68 1.09 -6.53
N ILE A 165 -3.41 1.28 -6.88
CA ILE A 165 -2.43 1.90 -6.00
C ILE A 165 -2.29 3.36 -6.40
N TRP A 166 -2.41 4.24 -5.43
CA TRP A 166 -2.31 5.67 -5.64
C TRP A 166 -1.69 6.35 -4.43
N LEU A 167 -1.12 7.52 -4.66
CA LEU A 167 -0.49 8.33 -3.63
C LEU A 167 -1.30 9.59 -3.39
N SER A 168 -1.61 9.85 -2.12
CA SER A 168 -2.07 11.15 -1.65
C SER A 168 -0.89 11.93 -1.09
N PRO A 169 -0.87 13.26 -1.24
CA PRO A 169 -0.03 14.11 -0.41
C PRO A 169 -0.33 13.83 1.08
N VAL A 170 0.70 13.69 1.90
CA VAL A 170 0.55 13.66 3.35
C VAL A 170 -0.06 14.99 3.76
N GLU A 171 -1.19 14.98 4.45
CA GLU A 171 -1.74 16.20 5.03
C GLU A 171 -0.69 16.81 5.96
N SER A 172 -0.07 17.90 5.52
CA SER A 172 0.85 18.64 6.36
C SER A 172 0.00 19.21 7.49
N THR A 173 0.10 18.61 8.68
CA THR A 173 -0.39 19.23 9.90
C THR A 173 0.52 20.44 10.15
N ALA A 174 0.23 21.57 9.48
CA ALA A 174 0.82 22.84 9.86
C ALA A 174 0.39 23.10 11.32
N PRO A 175 1.32 23.44 12.24
CA PRO A 175 0.92 23.87 13.56
C PRO A 175 0.01 25.09 13.38
N VAL A 176 -1.20 24.99 13.94
CA VAL A 176 -2.09 26.14 14.09
C VAL A 176 -1.31 27.17 14.91
N LEU A 177 -0.74 28.17 14.24
CA LEU A 177 -0.26 29.36 14.92
C LEU A 177 -1.50 30.01 15.53
N GLU A 178 -1.68 29.80 16.84
CA GLU A 178 -2.66 30.54 17.62
C GLU A 178 -2.47 32.03 17.35
N PRO A 179 -3.54 32.78 17.04
CA PRO A 179 -3.43 34.22 16.89
C PRO A 179 -3.01 34.81 18.23
N SER A 180 -1.80 35.39 18.28
CA SER A 180 -1.32 36.15 19.42
C SER A 180 -2.34 37.23 19.77
N LEU A 181 -3.05 37.04 20.88
CA LEU A 181 -3.88 38.06 21.51
C LEU A 181 -2.97 39.26 21.84
N LYS A 182 -3.18 40.36 21.12
CA LYS A 182 -2.64 41.67 21.48
C LYS A 182 -3.28 42.08 22.80
N ASN A 183 -2.57 41.87 23.91
CA ASN A 183 -2.80 42.64 25.12
C ASN A 183 -2.15 44.01 24.95
N HIS A 184 -2.94 45.00 24.51
CA HIS A 184 -2.68 46.39 24.87
C HIS A 184 -3.63 46.74 26.01
N GLN A 185 -3.07 46.75 27.23
CA GLN A 185 -3.58 47.57 28.30
C GLN A 185 -3.05 48.99 28.06
N ASP A 186 -3.95 49.95 27.99
CA ASP A 186 -3.77 51.32 28.47
C ASP A 186 -5.02 51.67 29.30
#